data_AF-A0A1H8DL12-F1
#
_entry.id   AF-A0A1H8DL12-F1
#
_cell.length_a   1.000
_cell.length_b   1.000
_cell.length_c   1.000
_cell.angle_alpha   90.00
_cell.angle_beta   90.00
_cell.angle_gamma   90.00
#
_symmetry.space_group_name_H-M   'P 1'
#
loop_
_entity.id
_entity.type
_entity.pdbx_description
1 polymer ?
#
loop_
_entity_poly.entity_id
_entity_poly.type
_entity_poly.pdbx_seq_one_letter_code
_entity_poly.pdbx_strand_id
1 'polypeptide(L)' 'MVFDIPQMIATGLIVLLILWIVDHTAAFEGASKGRKTLYKFVGMFILLFILGLIWPYGTGA' A
#
# COMPACT_ATOMS: atom_id res chain seq x y z
N MET A 1 5.52 -22.93 -2.85
CA MET A 1 5.40 -21.48 -2.55
C MET A 1 6.80 -20.90 -2.63
N VAL A 2 7.09 -20.11 -3.66
CA VAL A 2 8.33 -19.32 -3.67
C VAL A 2 8.09 -18.14 -2.72
N PHE A 3 8.79 -18.12 -1.59
CA PHE A 3 8.76 -16.99 -0.67
C PHE A 3 9.57 -15.85 -1.29
N ASP A 4 8.89 -14.94 -2.00
CA ASP A 4 9.50 -13.71 -2.54
C ASP A 4 9.63 -12.67 -1.40
N ILE A 5 10.66 -12.84 -0.57
CA ILE A 5 10.99 -11.94 0.54
C ILE A 5 11.11 -10.48 0.07
N PRO A 6 11.76 -10.16 -1.07
CA PRO A 6 11.78 -8.81 -1.62
C PRO A 6 10.39 -8.19 -1.82
N GLN A 7 9.49 -8.91 -2.48
CA GLN A 7 8.13 -8.42 -2.72
C GLN A 7 7.33 -8.28 -1.42
N MET A 8 7.57 -9.17 -0.45
CA MET A 8 6.94 -9.11 0.87
C MET A 8 7.36 -7.86 1.64
N ILE A 9 8.65 -7.50 1.61
CA ILE A 9 9.18 -6.26 2.19
C ILE A 9 8.58 -5.04 1.49
N ALA A 10 8.57 -5.03 0.14
CA ALA A 10 7.98 -3.93 -0.64
C ALA A 10 6.51 -3.70 -0.28
N THR A 11 5.73 -4.78 -0.15
CA THR A 11 4.33 -4.74 0.28
C THR A 11 4.19 -4.09 1.66
N GLY A 12 5.01 -4.50 2.62
CA GLY A 12 5.00 -3.93 3.98
C GLY A 12 5.35 -2.43 4.00
N LEU A 13 6.35 -2.03 3.21
CA LEU A 13 6.74 -0.62 3.08
C LEU A 13 5.65 0.23 2.43
N ILE A 14 4.96 -0.28 1.41
CA ILE A 14 3.83 0.41 0.77
C ILE A 14 2.70 0.65 1.77
N VAL A 15 2.34 -0.38 2.53
CA VAL A 15 1.31 -0.29 3.58
C VAL A 15 1.70 0.77 4.61
N LEU A 16 2.94 0.71 5.13
CA LEU A 16 3.45 1.67 6.10
C LEU A 16 3.43 3.10 5.54
N LEU A 17 3.88 3.29 4.30
CA LEU A 17 3.94 4.58 3.63
C LEU A 17 2.54 5.21 3.51
N ILE A 18 1.53 4.45 3.08
CA ILE A 18 0.16 4.96 2.95
C ILE A 18 -0.40 5.36 4.31
N LEU A 19 -0.23 4.51 5.32
CA LEU A 19 -0.69 4.83 6.68
C LEU A 19 -0.02 6.10 7.19
N TRP A 20 1.30 6.19 7.01
CA TRP A 20 2.07 7.35 7.43
C TRP A 20 1.62 8.62 6.70
N ILE A 21 1.49 8.58 5.37
CA ILE A 21 1.06 9.74 4.57
C ILE A 21 -0.33 10.22 5.01
N VAL A 22 -1.30 9.31 5.15
CA VAL A 22 -2.67 9.72 5.50
C VAL A 22 -2.79 10.24 6.93
N ASP A 23 -1.96 9.74 7.85
CA ASP A 23 -2.02 10.15 9.26
C ASP A 23 -1.13 11.35 9.59
N HIS A 24 0.01 11.53 8.92
CA HIS A 24 1.06 12.50 9.30
C HIS A 24 1.28 13.64 8.30
N THR A 25 0.55 13.68 7.17
CA THR A 25 0.67 14.81 6.23
C THR A 25 -0.50 15.78 6.34
N ALA A 26 -0.17 17.07 6.20
CA ALA A 26 -1.15 18.17 6.21
C ALA A 26 -2.23 18.03 5.12
N ALA A 27 -1.96 17.27 4.06
CA ALA A 27 -2.91 16.99 2.97
C ALA A 27 -4.21 16.32 3.46
N PHE A 28 -4.19 15.65 4.62
CA PHE A 28 -5.33 14.93 5.16
C PHE A 28 -5.80 15.42 6.53
N GLU A 29 -5.23 16.49 7.07
CA GLU A 29 -5.57 17.00 8.42
C GLU A 29 -7.05 17.40 8.55
N GLY A 30 -7.63 18.01 7.51
CA GLY A 30 -9.04 18.41 7.49
C GLY A 30 -10.03 17.26 7.20
N ALA A 31 -9.56 16.04 6.95
CA ALA A 31 -10.41 14.91 6.62
C ALA A 31 -10.97 14.23 7.87
N SER A 32 -12.26 13.91 7.85
CA SER A 32 -12.89 13.11 8.91
C SER A 32 -12.27 11.71 9.00
N LYS A 33 -12.38 11.07 10.17
CA LYS A 33 -11.83 9.71 10.40
C LYS A 33 -12.27 8.70 9.33
N GLY A 34 -13.55 8.75 8.91
CA GLY A 34 -14.08 7.89 7.85
C GLY A 34 -13.45 8.15 6.48
N ARG A 35 -13.21 9.42 6.12
CA ARG A 35 -12.52 9.78 4.88
C ARG A 35 -11.05 9.35 4.89
N LYS A 36 -10.36 9.48 6.04
CA LYS A 36 -8.99 8.97 6.19
C LYS A 36 -8.93 7.45 5.97
N THR A 37 -9.88 6.69 6.52
CA THR A 37 -9.99 5.25 6.26
C THR A 37 -10.20 4.95 4.78
N LEU A 38 -11.07 5.72 4.10
CA LEU A 38 -11.29 5.56 2.66
C LEU A 38 -10.01 5.82 1.87
N TYR A 39 -9.26 6.89 2.18
CA TYR A 39 -7.99 7.19 1.51
C TYR A 39 -6.93 6.11 1.74
N LYS A 40 -6.84 5.57 2.96
CA LYS A 40 -5.96 4.43 3.25
C LYS A 40 -6.34 3.22 2.41
N PHE A 41 -7.64 2.89 2.36
CA PHE A 41 -8.12 1.73 1.61
C PHE A 41 -7.88 1.87 0.11
N VAL A 42 -8.23 3.02 -0.47
CA VAL A 42 -8.02 3.32 -1.90
C VAL A 42 -6.53 3.35 -2.23
N GLY A 43 -5.72 4.01 -1.41
CA GLY A 43 -4.26 4.05 -1.60
C GLY A 43 -3.63 2.66 -1.56
N MET A 44 -4.03 1.83 -0.58
CA MET A 44 -3.55 0.44 -0.48
C MET A 44 -3.97 -0.38 -1.68
N PHE A 45 -5.25 -0.29 -2.07
CA PHE A 45 -5.76 -1.03 -3.21
C PHE A 45 -4.99 -0.70 -4.49
N ILE A 46 -4.79 0.59 -4.79
CA ILE A 46 -4.08 1.02 -6.00
C ILE A 46 -2.62 0.58 -5.98
N LEU A 47 -1.88 0.86 -4.91
CA LEU A 47 -0.44 0.55 -4.88
C LEU A 47 -0.15 -0.95 -4.86
N LEU A 48 -0.96 -1.74 -4.17
CA LEU A 48 -0.82 -3.20 -4.17
C LEU A 48 -1.23 -3.81 -5.51
N PHE A 49 -2.26 -3.26 -6.17
CA PHE A 49 -2.64 -3.68 -7.51
C PHE A 49 -1.51 -3.41 -8.52
N ILE A 50 -0.91 -2.21 -8.48
CA ILE A 50 0.25 -1.86 -9.31
C ILE A 50 1.43 -2.79 -9.00
N LEU A 51 1.73 -3.04 -7.72
CA LEU A 51 2.79 -3.96 -7.33
C LEU A 51 2.55 -5.37 -7.89
N GLY A 52 1.31 -5.87 -7.84
CA GLY A 52 0.94 -7.17 -8.40
C GLY A 52 1.04 -7.25 -9.91
N LEU A 53 0.88 -6.13 -10.64
CA LEU A 53 1.06 -6.06 -12.09
C LEU A 53 2.55 -6.01 -12.49
N ILE A 54 3.35 -5.22 -11.76
CA ILE A 54 4.77 -5.01 -12.07
C ILE A 54 5.62 -6.18 -11.58
N TRP A 55 5.28 -6.73 -10.42
CA TRP A 55 5.98 -7.82 -9.75
C TRP A 55 4.97 -8.91 -9.37
N PRO A 56 4.46 -9.67 -10.35
CA PRO A 56 3.50 -10.73 -10.07
C PRO A 56 4.13 -11.87 -9.27
N TYR A 57 3.45 -12.30 -8.20
CA TYR A 57 3.87 -13.46 -7.43
C TYR A 57 3.87 -14.72 -8.30
N GLY A 58 5.01 -15.42 -8.35
CA GLY A 58 5.09 -16.76 -8.95
C GLY A 58 5.27 -16.81 -10.48
N THR A 59 5.64 -15.71 -11.15
CA THR A 59 6.01 -15.76 -12.58
C THR A 59 7.44 -16.24 -12.83
N GLY A 60 8.20 -16.55 -11.77
CA GLY A 60 9.44 -17.32 -11.85
C GLY A 60 9.15 -18.81 -11.85
N ALA A 61 8.67 -19.32 -12.98
CA ALA A 61 8.73 -20.73 -13.34
C ALA A 61 9.59 -20.88 -14.60
#